data_AF-A0A7S3FYH5-F1
#
_entry.id   AF-A0A7S3FYH5-F1
#
_cell.length_a   1.000
_cell.length_b   1.000
_cell.length_c   1.000
_cell.angle_alpha   90.00
_cell.angle_beta   90.00
_cell.angle_gamma   90.00
#
_symmetry.space_group_name_H-M   'P 1'
#
loop_
_entity.id
_entity.type
_entity.pdbx_description
1 polymer ?
#
loop_
_entity_poly.entity_id
_entity_poly.type
_entity_poly.pdbx_seq_one_letter_code
_entity_poly.pdbx_strand_id
1 'polypeptide(L)'
;FGMMGGEEDAFDATGGDVEEDDFGVDPSQVDVDFGDRVEERADVISRKMDEVSDELIQSELQLRVNEWQKRIRPLLAAEEKHPPFDMVKYGEEVKVMVEEKAVTEKEGAKIATAKELLAGQPQYEVCRKFLASLQLANMGEVTIQAEVDDVEAGGFTIKRGS
;
A
#
# COMPACT_ATOMS: atom_id res chain seq x y z
N PHE A 1 -84.44 49.15 72.13
CA PHE A 1 -83.50 50.06 72.81
C PHE A 1 -82.13 49.38 72.77
N GLY A 2 -81.14 49.80 72.00
CA GLY A 2 -81.02 50.94 71.11
C GLY A 2 -79.59 50.91 70.56
N MET A 3 -79.48 51.26 69.27
CA MET A 3 -78.38 51.97 68.57
C MET A 3 -76.93 51.46 68.72
N MET A 4 -76.23 51.06 67.65
CA MET A 4 -75.67 51.83 66.51
C MET A 4 -74.18 52.13 66.73
N GLY A 5 -73.37 51.97 65.68
CA GLY A 5 -71.91 52.22 65.61
C GLY A 5 -71.17 50.90 65.35
N GLY A 6 -70.64 50.58 64.18
CA GLY A 6 -70.13 51.44 63.11
C GLY A 6 -68.67 51.75 63.38
N GLU A 7 -67.77 50.85 62.97
CA GLU A 7 -66.35 51.12 62.76
C GLU A 7 -65.78 50.04 61.82
N GLU A 8 -65.61 50.50 60.59
CA GLU A 8 -64.79 49.97 59.51
C GLU A 8 -63.31 49.99 59.90
N ASP A 9 -62.60 48.86 59.86
CA ASP A 9 -61.12 48.87 59.89
C ASP A 9 -60.51 47.62 59.24
N ALA A 10 -59.63 47.92 58.28
CA ALA A 10 -58.48 47.17 57.78
C ALA A 10 -58.69 45.74 57.21
N PHE A 11 -58.75 45.69 55.88
CA PHE A 11 -58.27 44.56 55.08
C PHE A 11 -56.80 44.32 55.39
N ASP A 12 -56.51 43.32 56.22
CA ASP A 12 -55.15 42.85 56.51
C ASP A 12 -54.60 42.11 55.29
N ALA A 13 -54.03 42.88 54.37
CA ALA A 13 -53.17 42.37 53.33
C ALA A 13 -51.84 41.96 53.98
N THR A 14 -51.80 40.79 54.64
CA THR A 14 -50.54 40.09 54.83
C THR A 14 -50.06 39.66 53.45
N GLY A 15 -49.41 40.59 52.74
CA GLY A 15 -48.51 40.27 51.65
C GLY A 15 -47.47 39.33 52.23
N GLY A 16 -47.63 38.04 51.95
CA GLY A 16 -46.60 37.07 52.25
C GLY A 16 -45.36 37.51 51.51
N ASP A 17 -44.32 37.85 52.27
CA ASP A 17 -42.96 37.94 51.77
C ASP A 17 -42.65 36.58 51.14
N VAL A 18 -42.75 36.52 49.81
CA VAL A 18 -42.07 35.48 49.05
C VAL A 18 -40.61 35.83 49.26
N GLU A 19 -39.95 35.09 50.15
CA GLU A 19 -38.50 35.01 50.15
C GLU A 19 -38.13 34.57 48.73
N GLU A 20 -37.74 35.55 47.91
CA GLU A 20 -37.01 35.28 46.70
C GLU A 20 -35.75 34.57 47.18
N ASP A 21 -35.77 33.23 47.10
CA ASP A 21 -34.55 32.42 47.11
C ASP A 21 -33.71 32.94 45.95
N ASP A 22 -32.93 33.97 46.24
CA ASP A 22 -31.83 34.45 45.44
C ASP A 22 -30.90 33.26 45.31
N PHE A 23 -31.08 32.53 44.21
CA PHE A 23 -30.06 31.65 43.62
C PHE A 23 -28.90 32.52 43.12
N GLY A 24 -28.45 33.44 43.98
CA GLY A 24 -27.26 34.25 43.85
C GLY A 24 -26.09 33.31 43.88
N VAL A 25 -25.76 32.77 42.70
CA VAL A 25 -24.40 32.32 42.43
C VAL A 25 -23.53 33.53 42.71
N ASP A 26 -22.82 33.49 43.82
CA ASP A 26 -21.84 34.52 44.18
C ASP A 26 -20.93 34.71 42.96
N PRO A 27 -20.87 35.92 42.34
CA PRO A 27 -20.02 36.16 41.19
C PRO A 27 -18.52 35.96 41.49
N SER A 28 -18.14 35.85 42.78
CA SER A 28 -16.79 35.47 43.19
C SER A 28 -16.57 33.95 43.27
N GLN A 29 -17.64 33.14 43.16
CA GLN A 29 -17.63 31.69 43.03
C GLN A 29 -17.81 31.21 41.57
N VAL A 30 -17.53 32.05 40.58
CA VAL A 30 -17.25 31.52 39.24
C VAL A 30 -15.95 30.74 39.36
N ASP A 31 -16.05 29.41 39.28
CA ASP A 31 -14.90 28.51 39.41
C ASP A 31 -13.93 28.81 38.27
N VAL A 32 -12.97 29.71 38.53
CA VAL A 32 -11.95 30.19 37.57
C VAL A 32 -11.10 29.02 37.07
N ASP A 33 -11.13 27.92 37.82
CA ASP A 33 -10.46 26.64 37.59
C ASP A 33 -11.26 25.67 36.69
N PHE A 34 -12.54 25.96 36.39
CA PHE A 34 -13.33 25.09 35.50
C PHE A 34 -12.81 25.14 34.06
N GLY A 35 -12.44 26.32 33.56
CA GLY A 35 -11.85 26.48 32.23
C GLY A 35 -10.52 25.74 32.09
N ASP A 36 -9.63 25.91 33.06
CA ASP A 36 -8.30 25.28 33.10
C ASP A 36 -8.41 23.75 33.17
N ARG A 37 -9.37 23.24 33.96
CA ARG A 37 -9.65 21.79 34.04
C ARG A 37 -10.31 21.22 32.78
N VAL A 38 -11.08 22.02 32.05
CA VAL A 38 -11.65 21.63 30.75
C VAL A 38 -10.57 21.63 29.67
N GLU A 39 -9.68 22.60 29.68
CA GLU A 39 -8.54 22.69 28.76
C GLU A 39 -7.54 21.54 29.00
N GLU A 40 -7.17 21.27 30.26
CA GLU A 40 -6.34 20.13 30.64
C GLU A 40 -6.96 18.80 30.19
N ARG A 41 -8.28 18.65 30.38
CA ARG A 41 -8.99 17.44 29.91
C ARG A 41 -9.05 17.36 28.40
N ALA A 42 -9.21 18.47 27.69
CA ALA A 42 -9.20 18.51 26.23
C ALA A 42 -7.83 18.09 25.69
N ASP A 43 -6.75 18.56 26.30
CA ASP A 43 -5.37 18.17 25.95
C ASP A 43 -5.12 16.67 26.19
N VAL A 44 -5.61 16.15 27.32
CA VAL A 44 -5.52 14.71 27.62
C VAL A 44 -6.33 13.87 26.62
N ILE A 45 -7.52 14.34 26.21
CA ILE A 45 -8.33 13.67 25.20
C ILE A 45 -7.63 13.72 23.84
N SER A 46 -7.07 14.87 23.45
CA SER A 46 -6.35 15.02 22.19
C SER A 46 -5.15 14.07 22.14
N ARG A 47 -4.32 14.05 23.19
CA ARG A 47 -3.16 13.15 23.25
C ARG A 47 -3.56 11.68 23.13
N LYS A 48 -4.62 11.26 23.83
CA LYS A 48 -5.12 9.88 23.75
C LYS A 48 -5.71 9.56 22.38
N MET A 49 -6.36 10.52 21.73
CA MET A 49 -6.89 10.37 20.37
C MET A 49 -5.76 10.16 19.37
N ASP A 50 -4.67 10.91 19.51
CA ASP A 50 -3.46 10.77 18.69
C ASP A 50 -2.79 9.42 18.93
N GLU A 51 -2.63 9.00 20.19
CA GLU A 51 -2.09 7.68 20.56
C GLU A 51 -2.91 6.53 19.94
N VAL A 52 -4.25 6.58 20.06
CA VAL A 52 -5.14 5.57 19.46
C VAL A 52 -5.09 5.61 17.93
N SER A 53 -5.01 6.79 17.33
CA SER A 53 -4.87 6.94 15.88
C SER A 53 -3.58 6.30 15.38
N ASP A 54 -2.46 6.53 16.07
CA ASP A 54 -1.17 5.93 15.75
C ASP A 54 -1.20 4.40 15.89
N GLU A 55 -1.83 3.87 16.95
CA GLU A 55 -2.03 2.43 17.13
C GLU A 55 -2.88 1.81 16.01
N LEU A 56 -3.95 2.49 15.57
CA LEU A 56 -4.79 2.05 14.46
C LEU A 56 -4.03 2.02 13.14
N ILE A 57 -3.25 3.06 12.84
CA ILE A 57 -2.39 3.12 11.66
C ILE A 57 -1.34 2.00 11.70
N GLN A 58 -0.71 1.78 12.85
CA GLN A 58 0.24 0.70 13.04
C GLN A 58 -0.42 -0.67 12.80
N SER A 59 -1.62 -0.89 13.31
CA SER A 59 -2.39 -2.12 13.09
C SER A 59 -2.74 -2.29 11.61
N GLU A 60 -3.19 -1.24 10.92
CA GLU A 60 -3.51 -1.30 9.49
C GLU A 60 -2.26 -1.62 8.65
N LEU A 61 -1.14 -0.97 8.94
CA LEU A 61 0.14 -1.25 8.29
C LEU A 61 0.56 -2.71 8.52
N GLN A 62 0.43 -3.21 9.75
CA GLN A 62 0.72 -4.61 10.07
C GLN A 62 -0.17 -5.58 9.28
N LEU A 63 -1.46 -5.27 9.12
CA LEU A 63 -2.37 -6.08 8.30
C LEU A 63 -1.92 -6.11 6.83
N ARG A 64 -1.63 -4.95 6.23
CA ARG A 64 -1.16 -4.87 4.84
C ARG A 64 0.18 -5.59 4.65
N VAL A 65 1.13 -5.41 5.58
CA VAL A 65 2.42 -6.12 5.55
C VAL A 65 2.20 -7.62 5.65
N ASN A 66 1.32 -8.09 6.54
CA ASN A 66 1.00 -9.51 6.66
C ASN A 66 0.35 -10.07 5.40
N GLU A 67 -0.56 -9.34 4.76
CA GLU A 67 -1.15 -9.73 3.47
C GLU A 67 -0.10 -9.82 2.38
N TRP A 68 0.73 -8.80 2.25
CA TRP A 68 1.83 -8.79 1.29
C TRP A 68 2.80 -9.96 1.55
N GLN A 69 3.16 -10.21 2.81
CA GLN A 69 3.99 -11.34 3.20
C GLN A 69 3.36 -12.68 2.83
N LYS A 70 2.06 -12.88 3.08
CA LYS A 70 1.35 -14.10 2.70
C LYS A 70 1.36 -14.32 1.18
N ARG A 71 1.29 -13.23 0.39
CA ARG A 71 1.36 -13.29 -1.09
C ARG A 71 2.79 -13.55 -1.60
N ILE A 72 3.79 -12.90 -1.02
CA ILE A 72 5.17 -12.93 -1.55
C ILE A 72 5.98 -14.13 -1.07
N ARG A 73 5.78 -14.62 0.16
CA ARG A 73 6.49 -15.79 0.72
C ARG A 73 6.42 -17.03 -0.18
N PRO A 74 5.27 -17.45 -0.74
CA PRO A 74 5.23 -18.61 -1.63
C PRO A 74 5.98 -18.38 -2.95
N LEU A 75 5.98 -17.15 -3.47
CA LEU A 75 6.73 -16.79 -4.69
C LEU A 75 8.24 -16.83 -4.44
N LEU A 76 8.69 -16.27 -3.32
CA LEU A 76 10.09 -16.33 -2.89
C LEU A 76 10.57 -17.77 -2.68
N ALA A 77 9.76 -18.60 -2.02
CA ALA A 77 10.08 -20.01 -1.81
C ALA A 77 10.10 -20.84 -3.11
N ALA A 78 9.39 -20.40 -4.15
CA ALA A 78 9.49 -21.00 -5.47
C ALA A 78 10.79 -20.57 -6.17
N GLU A 79 11.12 -19.28 -6.11
CA GLU A 79 12.34 -18.74 -6.73
C GLU A 79 13.62 -19.25 -6.08
N GLU A 80 13.63 -19.44 -4.75
CA GLU A 80 14.79 -19.98 -4.01
C GLU A 80 15.13 -21.42 -4.43
N LYS A 81 14.17 -22.17 -5.01
CA LYS A 81 14.43 -23.51 -5.56
C LYS A 81 15.14 -23.46 -6.91
N HIS A 82 15.14 -22.32 -7.59
CA HIS A 82 15.78 -22.21 -8.89
C HIS A 82 17.30 -22.23 -8.73
N PRO A 83 18.03 -22.89 -9.65
CA PRO A 83 19.49 -22.89 -9.60
C PRO A 83 20.04 -21.46 -9.76
N PRO A 84 21.25 -21.16 -9.23
CA PRO A 84 21.87 -19.85 -9.43
C PRO A 84 22.03 -19.54 -10.92
N PHE A 85 21.81 -18.27 -11.28
CA PHE A 85 21.95 -17.82 -12.66
C PHE A 85 23.42 -17.54 -12.97
N ASP A 86 23.99 -18.31 -13.90
CA ASP A 86 25.33 -18.08 -14.45
C ASP A 86 25.22 -17.57 -15.90
N MET A 87 25.40 -16.27 -16.05
CA MET A 87 25.26 -15.59 -17.34
C MET A 87 26.21 -16.14 -18.42
N VAL A 88 27.42 -16.55 -18.06
CA VAL A 88 28.42 -17.04 -19.02
C VAL A 88 28.02 -18.42 -19.51
N LYS A 89 27.66 -19.31 -18.58
CA LYS A 89 27.20 -20.66 -18.90
C LYS A 89 25.95 -20.64 -19.79
N TYR A 90 24.96 -19.82 -19.45
CA TYR A 90 23.76 -19.67 -20.28
C TYR A 90 24.09 -19.09 -21.67
N GLY A 91 25.09 -18.20 -21.76
CA GLY A 91 25.59 -17.70 -23.05
C GLY A 91 26.21 -18.80 -23.91
N GLU A 92 27.04 -19.68 -23.32
CA GLU A 92 27.61 -20.83 -24.01
C GLU A 92 26.52 -21.81 -24.47
N GLU A 93 25.54 -22.10 -23.62
CA GLU A 93 24.38 -22.94 -23.98
C GLU A 93 23.60 -22.35 -25.16
N VAL A 94 23.38 -21.02 -25.18
CA VAL A 94 22.74 -20.32 -26.30
C VAL A 94 23.55 -20.48 -27.59
N LYS A 95 24.88 -20.33 -27.54
CA LYS A 95 25.73 -20.53 -28.73
C LYS A 95 25.62 -21.95 -29.27
N VAL A 96 25.69 -22.96 -28.40
CA VAL A 96 25.55 -24.38 -28.79
C VAL A 96 24.17 -24.64 -29.39
N MET A 97 23.10 -24.18 -28.76
CA MET A 97 21.74 -24.37 -29.29
C MET A 97 21.55 -23.67 -30.64
N VAL A 98 22.12 -22.48 -30.84
CA VAL A 98 22.13 -21.81 -32.14
C VAL A 98 22.95 -22.61 -33.15
N GLU A 99 24.10 -23.19 -32.78
CA GLU A 99 24.87 -24.03 -33.70
C GLU A 99 24.18 -25.32 -34.14
N GLU A 100 23.42 -25.95 -33.23
CA GLU A 100 22.70 -27.21 -33.43
C GLU A 100 21.37 -27.04 -34.17
N LYS A 101 20.60 -26.01 -33.80
CA LYS A 101 19.25 -25.77 -34.33
C LYS A 101 19.22 -24.77 -35.47
N ALA A 102 20.32 -24.07 -35.75
CA ALA A 102 20.34 -23.14 -36.87
C ALA A 102 20.19 -23.87 -38.19
N VAL A 103 19.24 -23.39 -38.98
CA VAL A 103 19.18 -23.71 -40.41
C VAL A 103 20.27 -22.90 -41.10
N THR A 104 21.03 -23.55 -41.98
CA THR A 104 22.00 -22.84 -42.84
C THR A 104 21.21 -22.12 -43.93
N GLU A 105 21.18 -20.80 -43.89
CA GLU A 105 20.59 -20.01 -44.96
C GLU A 105 21.44 -20.11 -46.24
N LYS A 106 20.85 -19.76 -47.38
CA LYS A 106 21.52 -19.79 -48.70
C LYS A 106 22.80 -18.94 -48.77
N GLU A 107 23.00 -18.03 -47.82
CA GLU A 107 24.19 -17.17 -47.68
C GLU A 107 25.23 -17.73 -46.68
N GLY A 108 25.05 -18.94 -46.14
CA GLY A 108 25.97 -19.56 -45.18
C GLY A 108 25.80 -19.10 -43.73
N ALA A 109 24.86 -18.18 -43.46
CA ALA A 109 24.52 -17.75 -42.12
C ALA A 109 23.68 -18.81 -41.38
N LYS A 110 24.05 -19.11 -40.14
CA LYS A 110 23.30 -19.98 -39.23
C LYS A 110 22.26 -19.14 -38.47
N ILE A 111 20.98 -19.43 -38.68
CA ILE A 111 19.86 -18.70 -38.08
C ILE A 111 18.96 -19.67 -37.32
N ALA A 112 18.67 -19.34 -36.06
CA ALA A 112 17.73 -20.09 -35.24
C ALA A 112 16.60 -19.19 -34.73
N THR A 113 15.36 -19.68 -34.81
CA THR A 113 14.19 -18.94 -34.34
C THR A 113 14.02 -19.13 -32.84
N ALA A 114 13.67 -18.07 -32.11
CA ALA A 114 13.48 -18.10 -30.66
C ALA A 114 12.48 -19.17 -30.21
N LYS A 115 11.41 -19.36 -30.99
CA LYS A 115 10.39 -20.38 -30.74
C LYS A 115 10.97 -21.79 -30.72
N GLU A 116 11.93 -22.10 -31.58
CA GLU A 116 12.57 -23.42 -31.67
C GLU A 116 13.65 -23.60 -30.59
N LEU A 117 14.35 -22.51 -30.25
CA LEU A 117 15.35 -22.49 -29.18
C LEU A 117 14.70 -22.66 -27.80
N LEU A 118 13.54 -22.05 -27.59
CA LEU A 118 12.90 -21.90 -26.27
C LEU A 118 11.64 -22.77 -26.09
N ALA A 119 11.26 -23.58 -27.08
CA ALA A 119 10.12 -24.49 -26.98
C ALA A 119 10.26 -25.46 -25.80
N GLY A 120 9.19 -25.60 -25.02
CA GLY A 120 9.10 -26.56 -23.91
C GLY A 120 9.86 -26.18 -22.64
N GLN A 121 10.41 -24.96 -22.57
CA GLN A 121 11.14 -24.48 -21.40
C GLN A 121 10.22 -23.75 -20.41
N PRO A 122 10.48 -23.85 -19.10
CA PRO A 122 9.74 -23.05 -18.11
C PRO A 122 10.11 -21.57 -18.25
N GLN A 123 9.20 -20.68 -17.83
CA GLN A 123 9.33 -19.23 -18.02
C GLN A 123 10.67 -18.66 -17.50
N TYR A 124 11.16 -19.13 -16.35
CA TYR A 124 12.41 -18.64 -15.79
C TYR A 124 13.64 -19.01 -16.66
N GLU A 125 13.65 -20.18 -17.30
CA GLU A 125 14.71 -20.59 -18.24
C GLU A 125 14.66 -19.76 -19.53
N VAL A 126 13.45 -19.47 -20.03
CA VAL A 126 13.23 -18.60 -21.18
C VAL A 126 13.81 -17.21 -20.91
N CYS A 127 13.51 -16.61 -19.76
CA CYS A 127 14.03 -15.31 -19.37
C CYS A 127 15.56 -15.31 -19.23
N ARG A 128 16.14 -16.36 -18.63
CA ARG A 128 17.60 -16.51 -18.46
C ARG A 128 18.34 -16.61 -19.78
N LYS A 129 17.83 -17.44 -20.70
CA LYS A 129 18.41 -17.61 -22.04
C LYS A 129 18.23 -16.37 -22.92
N PHE A 130 17.09 -15.69 -22.80
CA PHE A 130 16.90 -14.41 -23.46
C PHE A 130 17.88 -13.35 -22.94
N LEU A 131 18.06 -13.25 -21.62
CA LEU A 131 19.03 -12.32 -21.02
C LEU A 131 20.47 -12.64 -21.46
N ALA A 132 20.84 -13.92 -21.49
CA ALA A 132 22.14 -14.35 -22.01
C ALA A 132 22.29 -14.00 -23.50
N SER A 133 21.23 -14.17 -24.31
CA SER A 133 21.24 -13.79 -25.73
C SER A 133 21.45 -12.28 -25.91
N LEU A 134 20.82 -11.45 -25.09
CA LEU A 134 21.03 -10.00 -25.07
C LEU A 134 22.47 -9.66 -24.66
N GLN A 135 23.02 -10.35 -23.66
CA GLN A 135 24.41 -10.16 -23.28
C GLN A 135 25.37 -10.50 -24.42
N LEU A 136 25.16 -11.62 -25.10
CA LEU A 136 25.94 -12.00 -26.28
C LEU A 136 25.81 -10.98 -27.41
N ALA A 137 24.62 -10.41 -27.61
CA ALA A 137 24.39 -9.36 -28.58
C ALA A 137 25.10 -8.06 -28.23
N ASN A 138 25.10 -7.69 -26.96
CA ASN A 138 25.87 -6.54 -26.46
C ASN A 138 27.38 -6.72 -26.65
N MET A 139 27.88 -7.96 -26.56
CA MET A 139 29.28 -8.30 -26.84
C MET A 139 29.60 -8.44 -28.33
N GLY A 140 28.60 -8.34 -29.22
CA GLY A 140 28.77 -8.47 -30.66
C GLY A 140 28.95 -9.90 -31.17
N GLU A 141 28.84 -10.90 -30.30
CA GLU A 141 29.01 -12.31 -30.68
C GLU A 141 27.76 -12.90 -31.36
N VAL A 142 26.62 -12.23 -31.22
CA VAL A 142 25.31 -12.66 -31.69
C VAL A 142 24.53 -11.45 -32.20
N THR A 143 23.75 -11.60 -33.26
CA THR A 143 22.83 -10.58 -33.78
C THR A 143 21.40 -11.06 -33.59
N ILE A 144 20.58 -10.24 -32.95
CA ILE A 144 19.15 -10.50 -32.76
C ILE A 144 18.37 -9.68 -33.77
N GLN A 145 17.52 -10.33 -34.57
CA GLN A 145 16.62 -9.67 -35.50
C GLN A 145 15.18 -9.95 -35.10
N ALA A 146 14.37 -8.90 -34.93
CA ALA A 146 12.93 -9.06 -34.74
C ALA A 146 12.27 -9.30 -36.09
N GLU A 147 11.38 -10.28 -36.17
CA GLU A 147 10.53 -10.46 -37.35
C GLU A 147 9.34 -9.50 -37.25
N VAL A 148 9.26 -8.57 -38.18
CA VAL A 148 8.27 -7.46 -38.15
C VAL A 148 6.87 -7.94 -38.57
N ASP A 149 6.77 -9.10 -39.23
CA ASP A 149 5.54 -9.56 -39.87
C ASP A 149 4.62 -10.39 -38.95
N ASP A 150 5.08 -10.79 -37.75
CA ASP A 150 4.33 -11.64 -36.81
C ASP A 150 4.01 -10.88 -35.51
N VAL A 151 3.17 -9.84 -35.64
CA VAL A 151 2.77 -8.92 -34.55
C VAL A 151 2.02 -9.65 -33.43
N GLU A 152 1.44 -10.83 -33.70
CA GLU A 152 0.75 -11.66 -32.71
C GLU A 152 1.68 -12.63 -31.97
N ALA A 153 2.92 -12.84 -32.45
CA ALA A 153 3.81 -13.86 -31.92
C ALA A 153 5.23 -13.40 -31.58
N GLY A 154 5.54 -12.10 -31.56
CA GLY A 154 6.78 -11.56 -30.97
C GLY A 154 8.05 -12.32 -31.38
N GLY A 155 8.09 -12.81 -32.62
CA GLY A 155 9.13 -13.71 -33.11
C GLY A 155 10.45 -12.94 -33.27
N PHE A 156 11.53 -13.49 -32.72
CA PHE A 156 12.87 -13.01 -33.00
C PHE A 156 13.77 -14.16 -33.45
N THR A 157 14.70 -13.85 -34.34
CA THR A 157 15.73 -14.77 -34.82
C THR A 157 17.08 -14.38 -34.24
N ILE A 158 17.88 -15.39 -33.92
CA ILE A 158 19.23 -15.23 -33.40
C ILE A 158 20.19 -15.71 -34.48
N LYS A 159 21.11 -14.84 -34.88
CA LYS A 159 22.19 -15.12 -35.83
C LYS A 159 23.54 -15.04 -35.13
N ARG A 160 24.50 -15.86 -35.53
CA ARG A 160 25.88 -15.71 -35.04
C ARG A 160 26.47 -14.40 -35.58
N GLY A 161 27.15 -13.63 -34.72
CA GLY A 161 27.95 -12.48 -35.13
C GLY A 161 29.09 -12.92 -36.06
N SER A 162 29.41 -12.07 -37.04
CA SER A 162 30.46 -12.30 -38.04
C SER A 162 31.86 -12.17 -37.46
#